data_AF-A0A847VA08-F1
#
_entry.id   AF-A0A847VA08-F1
#
_cell.length_a   1.000
_cell.length_b   1.000
_cell.length_c   1.000
_cell.angle_alpha   90.00
_cell.angle_beta   90.00
_cell.angle_gamma   90.00
#
_symmetry.space_group_name_H-M   'P 1'
#
loop_
_entity.id
_entity.type
_entity.pdbx_description
1 polymer ?
#
loop_
_entity_poly.entity_id
_entity_poly.type
_entity_poly.pdbx_seq_one_letter_code
_entity_poly.pdbx_strand_id
1 'polypeptide(L)'
;MELMQASVQDRGGVITQEDPDRVTIRTRLPAGVLDVAQLRGLGDIAERYGAPHLHLTTRQAIELPHLEAARIVEIARDLEANGTPVGAEKHEVVNVVACPGTDRCKLANIETIDLAREIDGRFFGRDMPVKVRISIAGCPNGCNNALLNEIGIIGRIRPVRTPGLCTGCGTCVEYCPEQAVTIRNGVSVLDESRCDLCGLCIKSCPYRLIQSADRHYQILVGGMSGRHPTVGRELILVDTPEKVIGVVEKVIYWIYRRARARRLLGQQLDEMGFDDLKQRLAGEFGPAQAP
;
A
#
# COMPACT_ATOMS: atom_id res chain seq x y z
N MET A 1 19.76 -27.75 13.85
CA MET A 1 20.47 -26.80 12.96
C MET A 1 19.97 -26.90 11.53
N GLU A 2 19.94 -28.11 10.93
CA GLU A 2 19.41 -28.35 9.56
C GLU A 2 17.94 -27.93 9.37
N LEU A 3 17.05 -28.22 10.33
CA LEU A 3 15.64 -27.78 10.25
C LEU A 3 15.48 -26.25 10.24
N MET A 4 16.36 -25.53 10.94
CA MET A 4 16.37 -24.06 10.97
C MET A 4 16.91 -23.50 9.65
N GLN A 5 17.92 -24.16 9.07
CA GLN A 5 18.49 -23.81 7.78
C GLN A 5 17.50 -23.99 6.63
N ALA A 6 16.78 -25.11 6.58
CA ALA A 6 15.69 -25.34 5.62
C ALA A 6 14.59 -24.29 5.78
N SER A 7 14.16 -24.00 7.02
CA SER A 7 13.07 -23.04 7.27
C SER A 7 13.37 -21.60 6.83
N VAL A 8 14.64 -21.19 6.80
CA VAL A 8 15.03 -19.83 6.39
C VAL A 8 15.28 -19.76 4.88
N GLN A 9 15.87 -20.80 4.28
CA GLN A 9 16.03 -20.91 2.83
C GLN A 9 14.69 -20.97 2.09
N ASP A 10 13.67 -21.55 2.72
CA ASP A 10 12.32 -21.61 2.16
C ASP A 10 11.57 -20.28 2.22
N ARG A 11 11.96 -19.34 3.10
CA ARG A 11 11.34 -18.01 3.18
C ARG A 11 11.48 -17.26 1.87
N GLY A 12 10.43 -16.56 1.43
CA GLY A 12 10.49 -15.86 0.16
C GLY A 12 11.53 -14.74 0.10
N GLY A 13 11.93 -14.15 1.23
CA GLY A 13 12.94 -13.09 1.27
C GLY A 13 14.36 -13.52 0.94
N VAL A 14 14.64 -14.83 0.83
CA VAL A 14 15.89 -15.36 0.30
C VAL A 14 15.73 -15.66 -1.19
N ILE A 15 16.45 -14.93 -2.03
CA ILE A 15 16.34 -14.99 -3.48
C ILE A 15 17.61 -15.65 -4.04
N THR A 16 17.44 -16.76 -4.75
CA THR A 16 18.53 -17.47 -5.44
C THR A 16 19.12 -16.63 -6.56
N GLN A 17 20.44 -16.64 -6.70
CA GLN A 17 21.15 -16.01 -7.82
C GLN A 17 21.49 -17.03 -8.92
N GLU A 18 22.12 -16.55 -10.00
CA GLU A 18 22.65 -17.43 -11.06
C GLU A 18 23.76 -18.35 -10.53
N ASP A 19 24.64 -17.82 -9.67
CA ASP A 19 25.55 -18.61 -8.88
C ASP A 19 24.77 -19.30 -7.75
N PRO A 20 24.70 -20.65 -7.73
CA PRO A 20 23.92 -21.39 -6.73
C PRO A 20 24.46 -21.26 -5.30
N ASP A 21 25.74 -20.87 -5.14
CA ASP A 21 26.36 -20.66 -3.83
C ASP A 21 26.07 -19.25 -3.28
N ARG A 22 25.39 -18.40 -4.06
CA ARG A 22 25.06 -17.01 -3.72
C ARG A 22 23.56 -16.78 -3.63
N VAL A 23 23.18 -15.93 -2.68
CA VAL A 23 21.80 -15.46 -2.50
C VAL A 23 21.75 -13.95 -2.33
N THR A 24 20.59 -13.39 -2.66
CA THR A 24 20.20 -12.05 -2.23
C THR A 24 19.20 -12.19 -1.08
N ILE A 25 19.44 -11.48 0.03
CA ILE A 25 18.45 -11.38 1.10
C ILE A 25 17.77 -10.02 1.00
N ARG A 26 16.44 -10.02 0.84
CA ARG A 26 15.60 -8.82 0.94
C ARG A 26 15.03 -8.72 2.35
N THR A 27 15.09 -7.54 2.95
CA THR A 27 14.55 -7.30 4.30
C THR A 27 13.05 -7.00 4.30
N ARG A 28 12.41 -7.16 5.45
CA ARG A 28 11.05 -6.67 5.75
C ARG A 28 11.15 -5.27 6.35
N LEU A 29 10.56 -4.28 5.69
CA LEU A 29 10.58 -2.87 6.08
C LEU A 29 9.22 -2.23 5.73
N PRO A 30 8.19 -2.38 6.58
CA PRO A 30 6.89 -1.79 6.31
C PRO A 30 7.01 -0.27 6.15
N ALA A 31 6.38 0.25 5.09
CA ALA A 31 6.46 1.65 4.68
C ALA A 31 7.88 2.18 4.36
N GLY A 32 8.91 1.32 4.35
CA GLY A 32 10.31 1.71 4.16
C GLY A 32 10.86 2.61 5.27
N VAL A 33 10.30 2.53 6.47
CA VAL A 33 10.74 3.35 7.60
C VAL A 33 11.73 2.57 8.46
N LEU A 34 12.91 3.15 8.62
CA LEU A 34 14.01 2.67 9.43
C LEU A 34 14.44 3.78 10.37
N ASP A 35 14.88 3.43 11.58
CA ASP A 35 15.68 4.36 12.37
C ASP A 35 17.15 4.38 11.91
N VAL A 36 17.91 5.34 12.43
CA VAL A 36 19.32 5.54 12.04
C VAL A 36 20.20 4.39 12.51
N ALA A 37 19.89 3.75 13.64
CA ALA A 37 20.66 2.62 14.15
C ALA A 37 20.47 1.39 13.27
N GLN A 38 19.23 1.10 12.86
CA GLN A 38 18.90 0.01 11.94
C GLN A 38 19.61 0.17 10.59
N LEU A 39 19.66 1.40 10.06
CA LEU A 39 20.36 1.68 8.80
C LEU A 39 21.88 1.48 8.92
N ARG A 40 22.50 1.91 10.04
CA ARG A 40 23.92 1.65 10.30
C ARG A 40 24.20 0.16 10.46
N GLY A 41 23.39 -0.55 11.25
CA GLY A 41 23.55 -1.98 11.46
C GLY A 41 23.38 -2.79 10.18
N LEU A 42 22.53 -2.36 9.23
CA LEU A 42 22.48 -2.97 7.89
C LEU A 42 23.80 -2.82 7.13
N GLY A 43 24.48 -1.67 7.26
CA GLY A 43 25.83 -1.47 6.72
C GLY A 43 26.85 -2.41 7.35
N ASP A 44 26.87 -2.51 8.69
CA ASP A 44 27.77 -3.39 9.42
C ASP A 44 27.55 -4.88 9.06
N ILE A 45 26.29 -5.29 8.89
CA ILE A 45 25.93 -6.64 8.44
C ILE A 45 26.39 -6.87 7.00
N ALA A 46 26.17 -5.91 6.10
CA ALA A 46 26.62 -6.02 4.71
C ALA A 46 28.14 -6.20 4.62
N GLU A 47 28.91 -5.41 5.36
CA GLU A 47 30.38 -5.53 5.42
C GLU A 47 30.81 -6.88 6.01
N ARG A 48 30.21 -7.29 7.14
CA ARG A 48 30.52 -8.56 7.84
C ARG A 48 30.33 -9.79 6.95
N TYR A 49 29.31 -9.79 6.13
CA TYR A 49 28.96 -10.92 5.27
C TYR A 49 29.39 -10.74 3.81
N GLY A 50 30.15 -9.68 3.51
CA GLY A 50 30.76 -9.48 2.20
C GLY A 50 29.79 -9.06 1.09
N ALA A 51 28.63 -8.47 1.43
CA ALA A 51 27.77 -7.87 0.42
C ALA A 51 28.46 -6.61 -0.17
N PRO A 52 28.65 -6.52 -1.49
CA PRO A 52 29.43 -5.43 -2.09
C PRO A 52 28.71 -4.07 -2.07
N HIS A 53 27.38 -4.07 -1.91
CA HIS A 53 26.53 -2.89 -1.80
C HIS A 53 25.15 -3.27 -1.26
N LEU A 54 24.35 -2.27 -0.92
CA LEU A 54 22.93 -2.41 -0.60
C LEU A 54 22.07 -1.87 -1.75
N HIS A 55 20.93 -2.50 -2.01
CA HIS A 55 20.00 -2.05 -3.05
C HIS A 55 18.63 -1.70 -2.47
N LEU A 56 18.15 -0.48 -2.75
CA LEU A 56 16.82 -0.01 -2.35
C LEU A 56 15.78 -0.44 -3.38
N THR A 57 14.73 -1.14 -2.94
CA THR A 57 13.75 -1.73 -3.85
C THR A 57 12.53 -0.84 -4.06
N THR A 58 11.80 -1.08 -5.15
CA THR A 58 10.48 -0.46 -5.40
C THR A 58 9.41 -0.85 -4.38
N ARG A 59 9.67 -1.90 -3.58
CA ARG A 59 8.82 -2.33 -2.46
C ARG A 59 9.24 -1.73 -1.13
N GLN A 60 10.08 -0.69 -1.13
CA GLN A 60 10.55 -0.01 0.08
C GLN A 60 11.33 -0.92 1.05
N ALA A 61 11.86 -2.04 0.54
CA ALA A 61 12.77 -2.93 1.25
C ALA A 61 14.23 -2.70 0.81
N ILE A 62 15.19 -3.24 1.58
CA ILE A 62 16.62 -3.20 1.26
C ILE A 62 17.10 -4.62 0.95
N GLU A 63 17.92 -4.76 -0.09
CA GLU A 63 18.55 -6.02 -0.48
C GLU A 63 20.04 -6.04 -0.19
N LEU A 64 20.50 -7.20 0.29
CA LEU A 64 21.91 -7.57 0.45
C LEU A 64 22.22 -8.67 -0.58
N PRO A 65 22.80 -8.34 -1.75
CA PRO A 65 23.13 -9.31 -2.79
C PRO A 65 24.47 -10.01 -2.53
N HIS A 66 24.67 -11.15 -3.20
CA HIS A 66 25.92 -11.90 -3.29
C HIS A 66 26.40 -12.48 -1.95
N LEU A 67 25.46 -12.75 -1.05
CA LEU A 67 25.72 -13.39 0.23
C LEU A 67 25.91 -14.89 0.06
N GLU A 68 26.74 -15.50 0.91
CA GLU A 68 26.97 -16.95 0.87
C GLU A 68 25.74 -17.73 1.35
N ALA A 69 25.24 -18.65 0.53
CA ALA A 69 24.07 -19.45 0.86
C ALA A 69 24.26 -20.28 2.14
N ALA A 70 25.49 -20.70 2.43
CA ALA A 70 25.85 -21.44 3.64
C ALA A 70 25.64 -20.62 4.94
N ARG A 71 25.69 -19.28 4.86
CA ARG A 71 25.65 -18.38 6.03
C ARG A 71 24.28 -17.76 6.29
N ILE A 72 23.25 -18.14 5.52
CA ILE A 72 21.89 -17.55 5.58
C ILE A 72 21.32 -17.51 7.00
N VAL A 73 21.55 -18.55 7.80
CA VAL A 73 21.02 -18.64 9.17
C VAL A 73 21.65 -17.60 10.09
N GLU A 74 22.97 -17.41 9.99
CA GLU A 74 23.68 -16.37 10.75
C GLU A 74 23.22 -14.97 10.34
N ILE A 75 23.13 -14.74 9.02
CA ILE A 75 22.72 -13.46 8.47
C ILE A 75 21.30 -13.12 8.90
N ALA A 76 20.38 -14.08 8.83
CA ALA A 76 18.99 -13.90 9.26
C ALA A 76 18.90 -13.55 10.75
N ARG A 77 19.72 -14.18 11.60
CA ARG A 77 19.77 -13.86 13.04
C ARG A 77 20.28 -12.44 13.29
N ASP A 78 21.33 -12.03 12.60
CA ASP A 78 21.91 -10.70 12.76
C ASP A 78 20.95 -9.61 12.23
N LEU A 79 20.25 -9.89 11.12
CA LEU A 79 19.17 -9.04 10.59
C LEU A 79 17.98 -8.92 11.53
N GLU A 80 17.58 -10.00 12.19
CA GLU A 80 16.53 -10.00 13.22
C GLU A 80 16.96 -9.14 14.43
N ALA A 81 18.19 -9.31 14.90
CA ALA A 81 18.75 -8.51 16.00
C ALA A 81 18.84 -7.01 15.67
N ASN A 82 19.04 -6.67 14.40
CA ASN A 82 19.00 -5.30 13.89
C ASN A 82 17.57 -4.75 13.72
N GLY A 83 16.53 -5.57 13.87
CA GLY A 83 15.14 -5.17 13.61
C GLY A 83 14.82 -4.99 12.13
N THR A 84 15.59 -5.61 11.24
CA THR A 84 15.40 -5.59 9.79
C THR A 84 15.35 -7.02 9.24
N PRO A 85 14.39 -7.84 9.71
CA PRO A 85 14.40 -9.29 9.49
C PRO A 85 14.22 -9.65 8.01
N VAL A 86 14.44 -10.92 7.68
CA VAL A 86 14.25 -11.43 6.32
C VAL A 86 12.81 -11.23 5.85
N GLY A 87 12.68 -10.73 4.62
CA GLY A 87 11.44 -10.41 3.93
C GLY A 87 10.66 -11.63 3.42
N ALA A 88 9.66 -11.36 2.58
CA ALA A 88 8.84 -12.33 1.89
C ALA A 88 8.66 -11.88 0.43
N GLU A 89 8.85 -12.78 -0.53
CA GLU A 89 8.81 -12.48 -1.98
C GLU A 89 8.24 -13.60 -2.86
N LYS A 90 7.81 -14.73 -2.29
CA LYS A 90 7.17 -15.81 -3.05
C LYS A 90 5.66 -15.57 -3.12
N HIS A 91 4.84 -16.63 -3.12
CA HIS A 91 3.39 -16.51 -3.02
C HIS A 91 2.99 -16.26 -1.57
N GLU A 92 3.30 -15.07 -1.10
CA GLU A 92 3.07 -14.63 0.27
C GLU A 92 2.44 -13.23 0.25
N VAL A 93 1.95 -12.77 1.40
CA VAL A 93 1.78 -11.34 1.64
C VAL A 93 3.16 -10.72 1.84
N VAL A 94 3.58 -9.91 0.87
CA VAL A 94 4.92 -9.30 0.86
C VAL A 94 4.92 -7.93 1.54
N ASN A 95 6.11 -7.34 1.70
CA ASN A 95 6.33 -6.06 2.38
C ASN A 95 5.30 -4.99 1.99
N VAL A 96 4.59 -4.40 2.96
CA VAL A 96 3.56 -3.39 2.71
C VAL A 96 4.19 -2.02 2.44
N VAL A 97 3.80 -1.36 1.34
CA VAL A 97 4.34 -0.04 0.98
C VAL A 97 3.37 1.09 1.29
N ALA A 98 3.91 2.24 1.67
CA ALA A 98 3.13 3.45 1.93
C ALA A 98 3.85 4.69 1.43
N CYS A 99 3.08 5.70 1.00
CA CYS A 99 3.66 7.03 0.83
C CYS A 99 3.89 7.70 2.21
N PRO A 100 4.43 8.93 2.28
CA PRO A 100 4.61 9.63 3.54
C PRO A 100 3.33 10.03 4.31
N GLY A 101 2.12 9.74 3.79
CA GLY A 101 0.86 10.09 4.43
C GLY A 101 0.76 11.53 4.95
N THR A 102 -0.06 11.72 5.97
CA THR A 102 -0.20 12.99 6.69
C THR A 102 0.99 13.33 7.60
N ASP A 103 1.95 12.43 7.77
CA ASP A 103 3.17 12.68 8.56
C ASP A 103 3.94 13.89 8.00
N ARG A 104 4.12 13.96 6.67
CA ARG A 104 4.87 15.07 6.05
C ARG A 104 4.41 15.51 4.66
N CYS A 105 3.37 14.90 4.08
CA CYS A 105 2.86 15.31 2.77
C CYS A 105 1.65 16.25 2.90
N LYS A 106 1.78 17.49 2.41
CA LYS A 106 0.68 18.47 2.39
C LYS A 106 -0.55 18.00 1.60
N LEU A 107 -0.38 17.08 0.64
CA LEU A 107 -1.44 16.58 -0.23
C LEU A 107 -2.22 15.41 0.37
N ALA A 108 -1.67 14.73 1.39
CA ALA A 108 -2.29 13.54 1.94
C ALA A 108 -3.64 13.83 2.61
N ASN A 109 -4.55 12.88 2.48
CA ASN A 109 -5.88 12.83 3.06
C ASN A 109 -5.97 11.81 4.20
N ILE A 110 -5.03 10.87 4.32
CA ILE A 110 -4.98 9.86 5.39
C ILE A 110 -3.54 9.68 5.89
N GLU A 111 -3.42 9.18 7.13
CA GLU A 111 -2.19 8.58 7.63
C GLU A 111 -1.97 7.24 6.91
N THR A 112 -0.73 6.91 6.55
CA THR A 112 -0.41 5.71 5.76
C THR A 112 0.71 4.86 6.34
N ILE A 113 1.63 5.42 7.13
CA ILE A 113 2.81 4.71 7.64
C ILE A 113 2.41 3.73 8.74
N ASP A 114 1.65 4.19 9.73
CA ASP A 114 1.23 3.34 10.85
C ASP A 114 0.15 2.36 10.41
N LEU A 115 -0.74 2.77 9.51
CA LEU A 115 -1.67 1.84 8.86
C LEU A 115 -0.92 0.72 8.10
N ALA A 116 0.16 1.03 7.39
CA ALA A 116 0.97 0.02 6.71
C ALA A 116 1.67 -0.91 7.70
N ARG A 117 2.23 -0.38 8.80
CA ARG A 117 2.85 -1.18 9.86
C ARG A 117 1.86 -2.09 10.55
N GLU A 118 0.63 -1.64 10.78
CA GLU A 118 -0.40 -2.46 11.41
C GLU A 118 -0.87 -3.60 10.48
N ILE A 119 -1.11 -3.31 9.20
CA ILE A 119 -1.43 -4.33 8.19
C ILE A 119 -0.27 -5.32 8.07
N ASP A 120 0.96 -4.84 7.97
CA ASP A 120 2.16 -5.67 7.89
C ASP A 120 2.30 -6.57 9.12
N GLY A 121 2.14 -6.02 10.33
CA GLY A 121 2.18 -6.77 11.60
C GLY A 121 1.16 -7.91 11.67
N ARG A 122 -0.01 -7.75 11.04
CA ARG A 122 -1.08 -8.76 11.02
C ARG A 122 -0.93 -9.80 9.92
N PHE A 123 -0.44 -9.40 8.74
CA PHE A 123 -0.61 -10.19 7.51
C PHE A 123 0.68 -10.60 6.81
N PHE A 124 1.82 -9.95 7.08
CA PHE A 124 3.09 -10.23 6.42
C PHE A 124 3.49 -11.71 6.52
N GLY A 125 4.04 -12.26 5.43
CA GLY A 125 4.60 -13.61 5.40
C GLY A 125 3.56 -14.73 5.43
N ARG A 126 2.25 -14.43 5.37
CA ARG A 126 1.22 -15.46 5.20
C ARG A 126 1.36 -16.10 3.83
N ASP A 127 1.36 -17.43 3.79
CA ASP A 127 1.30 -18.21 2.55
C ASP A 127 0.00 -17.96 1.81
N MET A 128 0.10 -17.73 0.51
CA MET A 128 -1.01 -17.38 -0.37
C MET A 128 -0.95 -18.20 -1.67
N PRO A 129 -2.08 -18.40 -2.38
CA PRO A 129 -2.06 -19.02 -3.70
C PRO A 129 -1.35 -18.16 -4.76
N VAL A 130 -1.30 -16.85 -4.53
CA VAL A 130 -0.70 -15.83 -5.40
C VAL A 130 0.10 -14.85 -4.56
N LYS A 131 1.07 -14.15 -5.14
CA LYS A 131 1.80 -13.08 -4.45
C LYS A 131 0.86 -11.90 -4.19
N VAL A 132 0.78 -11.42 -2.95
CA VAL A 132 -0.11 -10.32 -2.57
C VAL A 132 0.71 -9.10 -2.18
N ARG A 133 0.69 -8.07 -3.02
CA ARG A 133 1.28 -6.75 -2.71
C ARG A 133 0.18 -5.82 -2.21
N ILE A 134 0.45 -5.16 -1.09
CA ILE A 134 -0.43 -4.14 -0.52
C ILE A 134 0.25 -2.78 -0.65
N SER A 135 -0.47 -1.77 -1.11
CA SER A 135 0.05 -0.41 -1.29
C SER A 135 -0.94 0.65 -0.81
N ILE A 136 -0.47 1.58 0.03
CA ILE A 136 -1.29 2.60 0.69
C ILE A 136 -0.86 4.00 0.24
N ALA A 137 -1.73 4.68 -0.51
CA ALA A 137 -1.54 6.04 -0.96
C ALA A 137 -2.38 7.02 -0.14
N GLY A 138 -1.76 8.08 0.35
CA GLY A 138 -2.43 9.10 1.16
C GLY A 138 -3.47 9.92 0.39
N CYS A 139 -3.39 9.93 -0.94
CA CYS A 139 -4.30 10.64 -1.84
C CYS A 139 -4.28 10.03 -3.25
N PRO A 140 -5.22 10.38 -4.15
CA PRO A 140 -5.27 9.99 -5.57
C PRO A 140 -3.96 10.04 -6.35
N ASN A 141 -3.02 10.91 -6.01
CA ASN A 141 -1.74 11.03 -6.73
C ASN A 141 -0.96 9.72 -6.76
N GLY A 142 -1.18 8.81 -5.79
CA GLY A 142 -0.73 7.44 -5.90
C GLY A 142 0.79 7.25 -6.02
N CYS A 143 1.61 7.99 -5.26
CA CYS A 143 3.08 7.98 -5.37
C CYS A 143 3.74 6.58 -5.27
N ASN A 144 3.05 5.60 -4.70
CA ASN A 144 3.46 4.20 -4.57
C ASN A 144 2.59 3.24 -5.40
N ASN A 145 1.91 3.75 -6.42
CA ASN A 145 1.13 2.99 -7.41
C ASN A 145 0.05 2.08 -6.79
N ALA A 146 -0.73 2.59 -5.84
CA ALA A 146 -1.77 1.80 -5.15
C ALA A 146 -2.74 1.07 -6.10
N LEU A 147 -3.09 1.69 -7.23
CA LEU A 147 -3.92 1.09 -8.28
C LEU A 147 -3.32 -0.15 -8.96
N LEU A 148 -2.00 -0.34 -8.90
CA LEU A 148 -1.27 -1.40 -9.59
C LEU A 148 -0.73 -2.47 -8.63
N ASN A 149 -1.37 -2.64 -7.48
CA ASN A 149 -1.06 -3.66 -6.49
C ASN A 149 -2.28 -4.54 -6.23
N GLU A 150 -2.06 -5.78 -5.77
CA GLU A 150 -3.16 -6.73 -5.54
C GLU A 150 -4.19 -6.17 -4.57
N ILE A 151 -3.76 -5.38 -3.59
CA ILE A 151 -4.62 -4.58 -2.72
C ILE A 151 -4.08 -3.14 -2.71
N GLY A 152 -4.90 -2.21 -3.20
CA GLY A 152 -4.63 -0.78 -3.17
C GLY A 152 -5.52 -0.07 -2.15
N ILE A 153 -4.95 0.83 -1.36
CA ILE A 153 -5.70 1.69 -0.43
C ILE A 153 -5.38 3.14 -0.79
N ILE A 154 -6.41 3.96 -1.03
CA ILE A 154 -6.25 5.36 -1.43
C ILE A 154 -7.08 6.28 -0.54
N GLY A 155 -6.43 7.30 0.04
CA GLY A 155 -7.11 8.34 0.82
C GLY A 155 -7.99 9.24 -0.05
N ARG A 156 -9.27 9.32 0.28
CA ARG A 156 -10.27 10.19 -0.36
C ARG A 156 -10.83 11.16 0.67
N ILE A 157 -11.19 12.36 0.23
CA ILE A 157 -11.83 13.35 1.09
C ILE A 157 -12.89 14.13 0.31
N ARG A 158 -14.09 14.20 0.88
CA ARG A 158 -15.22 14.88 0.25
C ARG A 158 -15.22 16.36 0.62
N PRO A 159 -15.17 17.29 -0.36
CA PRO A 159 -15.29 18.71 -0.12
C PRO A 159 -16.74 19.12 0.14
N VAL A 160 -16.98 19.77 1.27
CA VAL A 160 -18.28 20.33 1.68
C VAL A 160 -18.27 21.84 1.46
N ARG A 161 -19.28 22.33 0.73
CA ARG A 161 -19.47 23.75 0.43
C ARG A 161 -20.71 24.25 1.15
N THR A 162 -20.52 25.12 2.13
CA THR A 162 -21.65 25.74 2.85
C THR A 162 -22.27 26.84 1.99
N PRO A 163 -23.59 26.79 1.72
CA PRO A 163 -24.29 27.85 0.98
C PRO A 163 -24.07 29.23 1.60
N GLY A 164 -23.87 30.24 0.76
CA GLY A 164 -23.72 31.64 1.18
C GLY A 164 -22.35 32.06 1.71
N LEU A 165 -21.42 31.11 1.96
CA LEU A 165 -20.09 31.46 2.47
C LEU A 165 -19.08 31.76 1.35
N CYS A 166 -19.23 31.15 0.17
CA CYS A 166 -18.25 31.25 -0.91
C CYS A 166 -18.09 32.69 -1.43
N THR A 167 -16.84 33.13 -1.57
CA THR A 167 -16.48 34.48 -2.07
C THR A 167 -16.36 34.55 -3.60
N GLY A 168 -16.44 33.42 -4.31
CA GLY A 168 -16.33 33.39 -5.77
C GLY A 168 -14.93 33.61 -6.35
N CYS A 169 -13.87 33.64 -5.53
CA CYS A 169 -12.50 33.99 -5.97
C CYS A 169 -11.86 33.07 -7.03
N GLY A 170 -12.38 31.86 -7.26
CA GLY A 170 -11.92 30.98 -8.33
C GLY A 170 -10.68 30.13 -8.04
N THR A 171 -9.96 30.30 -6.92
CA THR A 171 -8.75 29.52 -6.63
C THR A 171 -8.97 28.00 -6.68
N CYS A 172 -10.09 27.51 -6.13
CA CYS A 172 -10.42 26.09 -6.20
C CYS A 172 -10.66 25.53 -7.62
N VAL A 173 -10.97 26.39 -8.60
CA VAL A 173 -11.09 26.03 -10.02
C VAL A 173 -9.70 25.86 -10.63
N GLU A 174 -8.80 26.82 -10.39
CA GLU A 174 -7.42 26.80 -10.89
C GLU A 174 -6.65 25.57 -10.40
N TYR A 175 -6.85 25.18 -9.14
CA TYR A 175 -6.16 24.06 -8.52
C TYR A 175 -6.84 22.70 -8.73
N CYS A 176 -7.96 22.61 -9.47
CA CYS A 176 -8.66 21.34 -9.67
C CYS A 176 -8.11 20.58 -10.88
N PRO A 177 -7.35 19.47 -10.69
CA PRO A 177 -6.77 18.71 -11.81
C PRO A 177 -7.85 18.07 -12.68
N GLU A 178 -8.94 17.62 -12.07
CA GLU A 178 -10.06 16.99 -12.78
C GLU A 178 -10.99 18.00 -13.47
N GLN A 179 -10.75 19.30 -13.30
CA GLN A 179 -11.62 20.40 -13.73
C GLN A 179 -13.09 20.20 -13.31
N ALA A 180 -13.28 19.60 -12.12
CA ALA A 180 -14.58 19.31 -11.53
C ALA A 180 -15.20 20.53 -10.83
N VAL A 181 -14.49 21.65 -10.70
CA VAL A 181 -14.99 22.85 -10.00
C VAL A 181 -15.18 23.98 -11.00
N THR A 182 -16.31 24.67 -10.91
CA THR A 182 -16.60 25.88 -11.71
C THR A 182 -17.17 26.99 -10.82
N ILE A 183 -17.10 28.26 -11.25
CA ILE A 183 -17.83 29.36 -10.59
C ILE A 183 -19.12 29.61 -11.36
N ARG A 184 -20.27 29.53 -10.68
CA ARG A 184 -21.59 29.88 -11.23
C ARG A 184 -22.29 30.83 -10.27
N ASN A 185 -22.83 31.94 -10.78
CA ASN A 185 -23.50 32.96 -9.96
C ASN A 185 -22.67 33.42 -8.76
N GLY A 186 -21.35 33.59 -8.95
CA GLY A 186 -20.43 34.03 -7.89
C GLY A 186 -20.08 32.99 -6.83
N VAL A 187 -20.53 31.74 -6.95
CA VAL A 187 -20.21 30.66 -5.99
C VAL A 187 -19.55 29.46 -6.69
N SER A 188 -18.69 28.75 -5.95
CA SER A 188 -18.06 27.53 -6.46
C SER A 188 -19.07 26.38 -6.49
N VAL A 189 -19.18 25.70 -7.63
CA VAL A 189 -20.01 24.52 -7.86
C VAL A 189 -19.11 23.33 -8.21
N LEU A 190 -19.36 22.18 -7.58
CA LEU A 190 -18.65 20.93 -7.81
C LEU A 190 -19.48 20.02 -8.73
N ASP A 191 -18.85 19.48 -9.75
CA ASP A 191 -19.33 18.35 -10.53
C ASP A 191 -18.84 17.05 -9.89
N GLU A 192 -19.74 16.35 -9.20
CA GLU A 192 -19.40 15.10 -8.50
C GLU A 192 -19.03 13.97 -9.47
N SER A 193 -19.50 14.00 -10.73
CA SER A 193 -19.19 12.96 -11.72
C SER A 193 -17.74 12.98 -12.20
N ARG A 194 -17.08 14.14 -12.08
CA ARG A 194 -15.66 14.34 -12.44
C ARG A 194 -14.74 14.37 -11.23
N CYS A 195 -15.29 14.58 -10.04
CA CYS A 195 -14.49 14.72 -8.82
C CYS A 195 -13.88 13.38 -8.41
N ASP A 196 -12.56 13.31 -8.30
CA ASP A 196 -11.85 12.13 -7.78
C ASP A 196 -11.68 12.14 -6.25
N LEU A 197 -12.26 13.13 -5.56
CA LEU A 197 -12.15 13.32 -4.10
C LEU A 197 -10.70 13.53 -3.62
N CYS A 198 -9.85 14.18 -4.43
CA CYS A 198 -8.47 14.51 -4.05
C CYS A 198 -8.34 15.52 -2.90
N GLY A 199 -9.34 16.38 -2.70
CA GLY A 199 -9.34 17.40 -1.66
C GLY A 199 -8.49 18.65 -1.93
N LEU A 200 -7.92 18.79 -3.13
CA LEU A 200 -7.14 19.99 -3.48
C LEU A 200 -7.94 21.28 -3.34
N CYS A 201 -9.24 21.27 -3.68
CA CYS A 201 -10.11 22.44 -3.50
C CYS A 201 -10.29 22.86 -2.03
N ILE A 202 -10.25 21.91 -1.08
CA ILE A 202 -10.26 22.21 0.36
C ILE A 202 -8.96 22.92 0.74
N LYS A 203 -7.82 22.31 0.37
CA LYS A 203 -6.47 22.77 0.75
C LYS A 203 -6.10 24.10 0.11
N SER A 204 -6.60 24.39 -1.09
CA SER A 204 -6.30 25.61 -1.87
C SER A 204 -7.20 26.79 -1.53
N CYS A 205 -8.30 26.60 -0.77
CA CYS A 205 -9.20 27.70 -0.46
C CYS A 205 -8.50 28.73 0.46
N PRO A 206 -8.20 29.96 -0.03
CA PRO A 206 -7.44 30.93 0.77
C PRO A 206 -8.20 31.40 2.00
N TYR A 207 -9.53 31.35 1.94
CA TYR A 207 -10.44 31.72 3.02
C TYR A 207 -10.87 30.53 3.90
N ARG A 208 -10.41 29.31 3.59
CA ARG A 208 -10.76 28.06 4.32
C ARG A 208 -12.28 27.83 4.45
N LEU A 209 -13.04 28.19 3.42
CA LEU A 209 -14.51 28.10 3.39
C LEU A 209 -15.01 26.73 2.91
N ILE A 210 -14.21 26.02 2.13
CA ILE A 210 -14.50 24.64 1.71
C ILE A 210 -14.03 23.73 2.84
N GLN A 211 -14.98 23.11 3.53
CA GLN A 211 -14.70 22.17 4.61
C GLN A 211 -14.51 20.76 4.02
N SER A 212 -13.98 19.84 4.83
CA SER A 212 -13.98 18.42 4.50
C SER A 212 -15.05 17.69 5.30
N ALA A 213 -15.73 16.73 4.69
CA ALA A 213 -16.42 15.67 5.45
C ALA A 213 -15.38 14.70 6.05
N ASP A 214 -15.85 13.53 6.50
CA ASP A 214 -15.00 12.46 7.00
C ASP A 214 -13.97 12.00 5.95
N ARG A 215 -12.82 11.54 6.45
CA ARG A 215 -11.77 10.95 5.62
C ARG A 215 -12.20 9.55 5.25
N HIS A 216 -11.96 9.18 4.00
CA HIS A 216 -12.35 7.88 3.49
C HIS A 216 -11.15 7.13 2.90
N TYR A 217 -11.23 5.80 2.91
CA TYR A 217 -10.24 4.88 2.39
C TYR A 217 -10.91 4.10 1.26
N GLN A 218 -10.51 4.39 0.03
CA GLN A 218 -10.93 3.63 -1.14
C GLN A 218 -10.03 2.40 -1.24
N ILE A 219 -10.64 1.22 -1.21
CA ILE A 219 -9.94 -0.07 -1.30
C ILE A 219 -10.19 -0.65 -2.68
N LEU A 220 -9.11 -1.04 -3.36
CA LEU A 220 -9.11 -1.65 -4.68
C LEU A 220 -8.44 -3.02 -4.63
N VAL A 221 -8.86 -3.94 -5.49
CA VAL A 221 -8.31 -5.30 -5.55
C VAL A 221 -7.98 -5.72 -6.98
N GLY A 222 -6.93 -6.52 -7.13
CA GLY A 222 -6.51 -7.16 -8.38
C GLY A 222 -5.71 -6.25 -9.31
N GLY A 223 -5.22 -5.13 -8.81
CA GLY A 223 -4.22 -4.33 -9.52
C GLY A 223 -2.90 -5.09 -9.63
N MET A 224 -2.14 -4.81 -10.67
CA MET A 224 -0.84 -5.44 -10.88
C MET A 224 0.02 -4.62 -11.83
N SER A 225 1.24 -4.33 -11.39
CA SER A 225 2.36 -3.92 -12.24
C SER A 225 3.06 -5.16 -12.82
N GLY A 226 3.49 -5.11 -14.09
CA GLY A 226 4.28 -6.19 -14.70
C GLY A 226 4.06 -6.28 -16.22
N ARG A 227 4.32 -7.48 -16.78
CA ARG A 227 4.20 -7.75 -18.24
C ARG A 227 2.80 -7.46 -18.80
N HIS A 228 1.77 -7.66 -17.99
CA HIS A 228 0.37 -7.39 -18.34
C HIS A 228 -0.23 -6.50 -17.26
N PRO A 229 0.01 -5.18 -17.29
CA PRO A 229 -0.46 -4.31 -16.23
C PRO A 229 -1.99 -4.30 -16.17
N THR A 230 -2.53 -4.28 -14.97
CA THR A 230 -3.97 -4.22 -14.73
C THR A 230 -4.24 -3.24 -13.60
N VAL A 231 -5.26 -2.40 -13.78
CA VAL A 231 -5.72 -1.45 -12.77
C VAL A 231 -6.65 -2.18 -11.82
N GLY A 232 -6.44 -2.00 -10.52
CA GLY A 232 -7.29 -2.59 -9.48
C GLY A 232 -8.73 -2.09 -9.60
N ARG A 233 -9.68 -3.00 -9.37
CA ARG A 233 -11.11 -2.68 -9.37
C ARG A 233 -11.50 -2.18 -7.99
N GLU A 234 -12.31 -1.14 -7.96
CA GLU A 234 -12.83 -0.59 -6.71
C GLU A 234 -13.72 -1.62 -6.01
N LEU A 235 -13.33 -1.96 -4.78
CA LEU A 235 -14.06 -2.87 -3.91
C LEU A 235 -15.02 -2.10 -3.02
N ILE A 236 -14.52 -1.17 -2.20
CA ILE A 236 -15.33 -0.47 -1.18
C ILE A 236 -14.67 0.84 -0.75
N LEU A 237 -15.48 1.77 -0.25
CA LEU A 237 -15.06 2.96 0.47
C LEU A 237 -15.39 2.77 1.96
N VAL A 238 -14.43 3.01 2.86
CA VAL A 238 -14.65 2.95 4.32
C VAL A 238 -14.16 4.24 4.99
N ASP A 239 -14.58 4.49 6.23
CA ASP A 239 -14.38 5.76 6.95
C ASP A 239 -13.35 5.68 8.10
N THR A 240 -12.91 4.49 8.53
CA THR A 240 -11.92 4.33 9.61
C THR A 240 -10.80 3.33 9.28
N PRO A 241 -9.59 3.50 9.86
CA PRO A 241 -8.49 2.53 9.76
C PRO A 241 -8.87 1.11 10.18
N GLU A 242 -9.68 0.97 11.23
CA GLU A 242 -10.11 -0.33 11.76
C GLU A 242 -10.96 -1.08 10.74
N LYS A 243 -11.85 -0.37 10.04
CA LYS A 243 -12.61 -0.95 8.92
C LYS A 243 -11.71 -1.32 7.75
N VAL A 244 -10.67 -0.55 7.46
CA VAL A 244 -9.66 -0.92 6.44
C VAL A 244 -9.03 -2.26 6.78
N ILE A 245 -8.58 -2.43 8.02
CA ILE A 245 -7.94 -3.67 8.47
C ILE A 245 -8.92 -4.85 8.38
N GLY A 246 -10.18 -4.65 8.81
CA GLY A 246 -11.23 -5.66 8.69
C GLY A 246 -11.48 -6.06 7.23
N VAL A 247 -11.57 -5.10 6.31
CA VAL A 247 -11.72 -5.39 4.88
C VAL A 247 -10.50 -6.14 4.33
N VAL A 248 -9.28 -5.69 4.64
CA VAL A 248 -8.04 -6.36 4.18
C VAL A 248 -7.99 -7.80 4.67
N GLU A 249 -8.39 -8.07 5.92
CA GLU A 249 -8.49 -9.44 6.44
C GLU A 249 -9.44 -10.31 5.61
N LYS A 250 -10.64 -9.82 5.33
CA LYS A 250 -11.63 -10.56 4.53
C LYS A 250 -11.16 -10.77 3.09
N VAL A 251 -10.49 -9.78 2.50
CA VAL A 251 -9.92 -9.87 1.15
C VAL A 251 -8.80 -10.90 1.11
N ILE A 252 -7.86 -10.87 2.06
CA ILE A 252 -6.79 -11.87 2.16
C ILE A 252 -7.39 -13.27 2.31
N TYR A 253 -8.37 -13.45 3.20
CA TYR A 253 -9.04 -14.73 3.36
C TYR A 253 -9.76 -15.18 2.07
N TRP A 254 -10.42 -14.26 1.36
CA TRP A 254 -11.09 -14.54 0.09
C TRP A 254 -10.09 -14.95 -1.00
N ILE A 255 -8.96 -14.25 -1.13
CA ILE A 255 -7.87 -14.62 -2.05
C ILE A 255 -7.34 -16.02 -1.67
N TYR A 256 -7.05 -16.26 -0.40
CA TYR A 256 -6.53 -17.54 0.08
C TYR A 256 -7.46 -18.72 -0.27
N ARG A 257 -8.77 -18.53 -0.13
CA ARG A 257 -9.78 -19.58 -0.37
C ARG A 257 -10.14 -19.80 -1.83
N ARG A 258 -10.04 -18.78 -2.69
CA ARG A 258 -10.59 -18.83 -4.05
C ARG A 258 -9.56 -18.65 -5.16
N ALA A 259 -8.42 -18.00 -4.90
CA ALA A 259 -7.42 -17.77 -5.94
C ALA A 259 -6.74 -19.09 -6.33
N ARG A 260 -6.52 -19.25 -7.64
CA ARG A 260 -5.76 -20.37 -8.20
C ARG A 260 -4.30 -19.97 -8.37
N ALA A 261 -3.40 -20.85 -7.96
CA ALA A 261 -1.96 -20.65 -8.15
C ALA A 261 -1.59 -20.56 -9.64
N ARG A 262 -0.47 -19.89 -9.92
CA ARG A 262 0.06 -19.66 -11.28
C ARG A 262 -0.85 -18.83 -12.20
N ARG A 263 -1.87 -18.16 -11.67
CA ARG A 263 -2.69 -17.16 -12.36
C ARG A 263 -2.57 -15.82 -11.66
N LEU A 264 -2.68 -14.74 -12.41
CA LEU A 264 -2.63 -13.37 -11.87
C LEU A 264 -3.96 -13.06 -11.18
N LEU A 265 -3.94 -12.37 -10.03
CA LEU A 265 -5.15 -12.11 -9.24
C LEU A 265 -6.22 -11.35 -10.06
N GLY A 266 -5.81 -10.30 -10.77
CA GLY A 266 -6.71 -9.46 -11.56
C GLY A 266 -7.49 -10.22 -12.66
N GLN A 267 -6.94 -11.32 -13.17
CA GLN A 267 -7.53 -12.09 -14.28
C GLN A 267 -8.55 -13.15 -13.82
N GLN A 268 -8.76 -13.29 -12.52
CA GLN A 268 -9.65 -14.31 -11.95
C GLN A 268 -10.67 -13.72 -10.98
N LEU A 269 -10.73 -12.38 -10.84
CA LEU A 269 -11.66 -11.72 -9.93
C LEU A 269 -13.12 -12.11 -10.17
N ASP A 270 -13.55 -12.16 -11.43
CA ASP A 270 -14.93 -12.52 -11.78
C ASP A 270 -15.22 -13.99 -11.45
N GLU A 271 -14.31 -14.91 -11.80
CA GLU A 271 -14.42 -16.33 -11.43
C GLU A 271 -14.44 -16.54 -9.91
N MET A 272 -13.78 -15.65 -9.16
CA MET A 272 -13.75 -15.68 -7.70
C MET A 272 -14.99 -15.02 -7.06
N GLY A 273 -15.92 -14.46 -7.84
CA GLY A 273 -17.12 -13.78 -7.34
C GLY A 273 -16.82 -12.42 -6.70
N PHE A 274 -16.10 -11.55 -7.42
CA PHE A 274 -15.75 -10.22 -6.93
C PHE A 274 -16.96 -9.35 -6.58
N ASP A 275 -18.02 -9.39 -7.40
CA ASP A 275 -19.22 -8.59 -7.14
C ASP A 275 -19.98 -9.08 -5.89
N ASP A 276 -20.01 -10.40 -5.65
CA ASP A 276 -20.56 -10.98 -4.41
C ASP A 276 -19.76 -10.54 -3.19
N LEU A 277 -18.42 -10.52 -3.30
CA LEU A 277 -17.55 -10.02 -2.24
C LEU A 277 -17.85 -8.54 -1.96
N LYS A 278 -17.95 -7.72 -3.02
CA LYS A 278 -18.24 -6.29 -2.94
C LYS A 278 -19.56 -6.04 -2.22
N GLN A 279 -20.63 -6.73 -2.61
CA GLN A 279 -21.95 -6.61 -1.97
C GLN A 279 -21.91 -7.01 -0.48
N ARG A 280 -21.26 -8.13 -0.16
CA ARG A 280 -21.13 -8.59 1.23
C ARG A 280 -20.37 -7.59 2.10
N LEU A 281 -19.24 -7.08 1.62
CA LEU A 281 -18.44 -6.11 2.37
C LEU A 281 -19.14 -4.76 2.52
N ALA A 282 -19.93 -4.34 1.52
CA ALA A 282 -20.73 -3.13 1.64
C ALA A 282 -21.74 -3.21 2.79
N GLY A 283 -22.34 -4.39 3.04
CA GLY A 283 -23.24 -4.60 4.17
C GLY A 283 -22.54 -4.63 5.55
N GLU A 284 -21.28 -5.05 5.61
CA GLU A 284 -20.53 -5.22 6.87
C GLU A 284 -19.70 -3.96 7.24
N PHE A 285 -19.11 -3.29 6.25
CA PHE A 285 -18.14 -2.21 6.44
C PHE A 285 -18.51 -0.92 5.72
N GLY A 286 -19.64 -0.88 5.01
CA GLY A 286 -20.09 0.32 4.30
C GLY A 286 -20.08 1.56 5.20
N PRO A 287 -19.86 2.74 4.62
CA PRO A 287 -19.92 3.98 5.38
C PRO A 287 -21.36 4.17 5.88
N ALA A 288 -21.52 4.72 7.08
CA ALA A 288 -22.85 4.96 7.66
C ALA A 288 -23.69 5.95 6.81
N GLN A 289 -23.03 6.70 5.93
CA GLN A 289 -23.63 7.58 4.93
C GLN A 289 -22.99 7.25 3.58
N ALA A 290 -23.79 6.92 2.56
CA ALA A 290 -23.30 6.68 1.21
C ALA A 290 -22.63 7.96 0.65
N PRO A 291 -21.56 7.83 -0.16
CA PRO A 291 -20.94 8.97 -0.84
C PRO A 291 -21.92 9.73 -1.74
#